data_AF-A0A9Q2CYU0-F1
#
_entry.id   AF-A0A9Q2CYU0-F1
#
_cell.length_a   1.000
_cell.length_b   1.000
_cell.length_c   1.000
_cell.angle_alpha   90.00
_cell.angle_beta   90.00
_cell.angle_gamma   90.00
#
_symmetry.space_group_name_H-M   'P 1'
#
loop_
_entity.id
_entity.type
_entity.pdbx_description
1 polymer ?
#
loop_
_entity_poly.entity_id
_entity_poly.type
_entity_poly.pdbx_seq_one_letter_code
_entity_poly.pdbx_strand_id
1 'polypeptide(L)'
;MKMIALLYLNSLLLDYIINEGLAENYVEEILGKEYVNPWAFMHQRQEFNSFIEILKNPYINDRSRIYSIMHGNKKENIPLWLGYSYGYSLVNFIKINTLINIDELTKKDRNFFDNYNKIFLKILMKDG
;
A
#
# COMPACT_ATOMS: atom_id res chain seq x y z
N MET A 1 11.73 -12.28 -20.02
CA MET A 1 10.90 -11.15 -19.52
C MET A 1 9.40 -11.32 -19.78
N LYS A 2 8.83 -12.54 -19.69
CA LYS A 2 7.38 -12.81 -19.88
C LYS A 2 6.64 -13.20 -18.59
N MET A 3 7.35 -13.66 -17.55
CA MET A 3 6.73 -14.08 -16.28
C MET A 3 6.16 -12.91 -15.46
N ILE A 4 6.85 -11.76 -15.40
CA ILE A 4 6.41 -10.60 -14.62
C ILE A 4 5.07 -10.05 -15.15
N ALA A 5 4.90 -10.02 -16.48
CA ALA A 5 3.67 -9.51 -17.09
C ALA A 5 2.43 -10.40 -16.84
N LEU A 6 2.63 -11.71 -16.62
CA LEU A 6 1.55 -12.66 -16.35
C LEU A 6 0.99 -12.55 -14.92
N LEU A 7 1.81 -12.10 -13.95
CA LEU A 7 1.35 -11.86 -12.57
C LEU A 7 0.28 -10.76 -12.49
N TYR A 8 0.34 -9.77 -13.39
CA TYR A 8 -0.55 -8.59 -13.40
C TYR A 8 -1.86 -8.75 -14.18
N LEU A 9 -2.15 -9.93 -14.73
CA LEU A 9 -3.42 -10.19 -15.42
C LEU A 9 -4.59 -10.46 -14.45
N ASN A 10 -4.29 -10.76 -13.17
CA ASN A 10 -5.28 -10.98 -12.10
C ASN A 10 -4.93 -10.24 -10.80
N SER A 11 -4.11 -9.18 -10.87
CA SER A 11 -3.75 -8.40 -9.68
C SER A 11 -4.89 -7.50 -9.23
N LEU A 12 -5.09 -7.47 -7.93
CA LEU A 12 -6.02 -6.59 -7.24
C LEU A 12 -5.30 -5.32 -6.81
N LEU A 13 -6.04 -4.26 -6.51
CA LEU A 13 -5.51 -3.03 -5.92
C LEU A 13 -4.58 -3.34 -4.74
N LEU A 14 -4.98 -4.28 -3.87
CA LEU A 14 -4.18 -4.69 -2.73
C LEU A 14 -2.80 -5.23 -3.11
N ASP A 15 -2.66 -5.94 -4.24
CA ASP A 15 -1.34 -6.43 -4.67
C ASP A 15 -0.41 -5.27 -5.02
N TYR A 16 -0.92 -4.24 -5.68
CA TYR A 16 -0.13 -3.04 -5.99
C TYR A 16 0.27 -2.30 -4.70
N ILE A 17 -0.67 -2.12 -3.78
CA ILE A 17 -0.42 -1.51 -2.48
C ILE A 17 0.65 -2.29 -1.69
N ILE A 18 0.55 -3.62 -1.63
CA ILE A 18 1.51 -4.48 -0.93
C ILE A 18 2.89 -4.36 -1.59
N ASN A 19 2.97 -4.42 -2.91
CA ASN A 19 4.25 -4.40 -3.61
C ASN A 19 4.99 -3.07 -3.43
N GLU A 20 4.31 -1.93 -3.56
CA GLU A 20 4.93 -0.62 -3.30
C GLU A 20 5.34 -0.50 -1.83
N GLY A 21 4.48 -0.95 -0.91
CA GLY A 21 4.78 -0.93 0.52
C GLY A 21 6.00 -1.75 0.88
N LEU A 22 6.12 -2.96 0.32
CA LEU A 22 7.27 -3.83 0.52
C LEU A 22 8.54 -3.23 -0.07
N ALA A 23 8.45 -2.69 -1.30
CA ALA A 23 9.59 -2.07 -1.98
C ALA A 23 10.16 -0.89 -1.17
N GLU A 24 9.31 0.04 -0.74
CA GLU A 24 9.77 1.23 0.00
C GLU A 24 10.26 0.88 1.41
N ASN A 25 9.61 -0.07 2.10
CA ASN A 25 10.09 -0.52 3.41
C ASN A 25 11.39 -1.33 3.30
N TYR A 26 11.66 -1.94 2.14
CA TYR A 26 12.94 -2.61 1.87
C TYR A 26 14.05 -1.58 1.65
N VAL A 27 13.77 -0.53 0.86
CA VAL A 27 14.68 0.61 0.69
C VAL A 27 15.02 1.23 2.05
N GLU A 28 14.03 1.51 2.89
CA GLU A 28 14.26 2.07 4.22
C GLU A 28 15.16 1.19 5.09
N GLU A 29 14.92 -0.12 5.10
CA GLU A 29 15.62 -1.05 5.97
C GLU A 29 17.06 -1.31 5.51
N ILE A 30 17.29 -1.38 4.20
CA ILE A 30 18.60 -1.73 3.63
C ILE A 30 19.48 -0.51 3.37
N LEU A 31 18.89 0.57 2.85
CA LEU A 31 19.63 1.76 2.42
C LEU A 31 19.51 2.92 3.41
N GLY A 32 18.46 2.95 4.22
CA GLY A 32 18.16 4.05 5.14
C GLY A 32 17.00 4.91 4.67
N LYS A 33 16.38 5.61 5.62
CA LYS A 33 15.14 6.39 5.41
C LYS A 33 15.33 7.54 4.42
N GLU A 34 16.53 8.08 4.31
CA GLU A 34 16.88 9.15 3.37
C GLU A 34 16.82 8.75 1.89
N TYR A 35 16.80 7.44 1.61
CA TYR A 35 16.64 6.89 0.25
C TYR A 35 15.20 6.53 -0.09
N VAL A 36 14.29 6.58 0.89
CA VAL A 36 12.86 6.32 0.68
C VAL A 36 12.29 7.43 -0.19
N ASN A 37 11.45 7.07 -1.16
CA ASN A 37 10.87 8.03 -2.07
C ASN A 37 9.97 9.01 -1.29
N PRO A 38 10.07 10.34 -1.51
CA PRO A 38 9.18 11.32 -0.86
C PRO A 38 7.69 11.00 -0.98
N TRP A 39 7.27 10.30 -2.04
CA TRP A 39 5.88 9.88 -2.26
C TRP A 39 5.36 8.94 -1.16
N ALA A 40 6.23 8.17 -0.51
CA ALA A 40 5.88 7.30 0.61
C ALA A 40 5.31 8.10 1.80
N PHE A 41 5.73 9.36 1.94
CA PHE A 41 5.34 10.26 3.02
C PHE A 41 4.28 11.29 2.59
N MET A 42 3.75 11.21 1.36
CA MET A 42 2.84 12.24 0.84
C MET A 42 1.53 12.35 1.61
N HIS A 43 1.05 11.23 2.17
CA HIS A 43 -0.19 11.20 2.95
C HIS A 43 0.10 10.69 4.36
N GLN A 44 -0.40 11.40 5.36
CA GLN A 44 -0.39 10.97 6.74
C GLN A 44 -1.67 10.18 7.07
N ARG A 45 -1.68 9.51 8.23
CA ARG A 45 -2.81 8.66 8.66
C ARG A 45 -4.16 9.38 8.58
N GLN A 46 -4.22 10.64 9.00
CA GLN A 46 -5.45 11.44 8.98
C GLN A 46 -5.98 11.68 7.56
N GLU A 47 -5.09 11.78 6.57
CA GLU A 47 -5.47 12.02 5.18
C GLU A 47 -6.06 10.76 4.52
N PHE A 48 -5.66 9.57 4.96
CA PHE A 48 -6.27 8.32 4.49
C PHE A 48 -7.75 8.21 4.84
N ASN A 49 -8.20 8.81 5.95
CA ASN A 49 -9.60 8.78 6.36
C ASN A 49 -10.52 9.46 5.34
N SER A 50 -10.06 10.53 4.71
CA SER A 50 -10.80 11.19 3.63
C SER A 50 -11.01 10.30 2.40
N PHE A 51 -10.24 9.22 2.26
CA PHE A 51 -10.30 8.27 1.14
C PHE A 51 -10.60 6.83 1.57
N ILE A 52 -11.12 6.64 2.79
CA ILE A 52 -11.34 5.32 3.37
C ILE A 52 -12.29 4.46 2.52
N GLU A 53 -13.28 5.08 1.86
CA GLU A 53 -14.23 4.40 0.98
C GLU A 53 -13.54 3.75 -0.24
N ILE A 54 -12.45 4.35 -0.71
CA ILE A 54 -11.62 3.80 -1.79
C ILE A 54 -10.77 2.66 -1.22
N LEU A 55 -10.10 2.91 -0.10
CA LEU A 55 -9.12 2.00 0.50
C LEU A 55 -9.76 0.73 1.11
N LYS A 56 -11.02 0.80 1.55
CA LYS A 56 -11.77 -0.35 2.07
C LYS A 56 -12.20 -1.35 1.00
N ASN A 57 -11.98 -1.05 -0.29
CA ASN A 57 -12.23 -1.97 -1.39
C ASN A 57 -10.92 -2.48 -2.03
N PRO A 58 -10.15 -3.33 -1.32
CA PRO A 58 -8.85 -3.84 -1.79
C PRO A 58 -8.94 -4.77 -3.02
N TYR A 59 -10.15 -5.24 -3.36
CA TYR A 59 -10.37 -6.27 -4.38
C TYR A 59 -10.70 -5.70 -5.77
N ILE A 60 -10.51 -4.39 -5.99
CA ILE A 60 -10.62 -3.77 -7.32
C ILE A 60 -9.60 -4.44 -8.26
N ASN A 61 -10.07 -4.94 -9.39
CA ASN A 61 -9.24 -5.56 -10.44
C ASN A 61 -9.22 -4.77 -11.75
N ASP A 62 -9.95 -3.65 -11.83
CA ASP A 62 -9.87 -2.75 -12.97
C ASP A 62 -8.55 -2.00 -12.97
N ARG A 63 -7.74 -2.22 -14.01
CA ARG A 63 -6.40 -1.64 -14.10
C ARG A 63 -6.45 -0.12 -14.12
N SER A 64 -7.36 0.49 -14.88
CA SER A 64 -7.45 1.96 -14.96
C SER A 64 -7.72 2.59 -13.59
N ARG A 65 -8.64 2.00 -12.84
CA ARG A 65 -8.98 2.42 -11.48
C ARG A 65 -7.83 2.18 -10.51
N ILE A 66 -7.16 1.03 -10.57
CA ILE A 66 -5.95 0.78 -9.76
C ILE A 66 -4.91 1.86 -10.01
N TYR A 67 -4.58 2.15 -11.27
CA TYR A 67 -3.61 3.19 -11.61
C TYR A 67 -4.04 4.56 -11.09
N SER A 68 -5.32 4.89 -11.20
CA SER A 68 -5.89 6.13 -10.64
C SER A 68 -5.72 6.23 -9.12
N ILE A 69 -5.81 5.11 -8.40
CA ILE A 69 -5.62 5.08 -6.93
C ILE A 69 -4.13 5.14 -6.57
N MET A 70 -3.28 4.42 -7.29
CA MET A 70 -1.85 4.37 -7.00
C MET A 70 -1.14 5.69 -7.34
N HIS A 71 -1.55 6.38 -8.41
CA HIS A 71 -0.86 7.55 -8.96
C HIS A 71 -1.68 8.85 -8.88
N GLY A 72 -2.95 8.77 -8.46
CA GLY A 72 -3.87 9.90 -8.40
C GLY A 72 -4.67 10.11 -9.68
N ASN A 73 -5.82 10.76 -9.52
CA ASN A 73 -6.72 11.12 -10.60
C ASN A 73 -7.55 12.35 -10.20
N LYS A 74 -7.18 13.49 -10.78
CA LYS A 74 -7.82 14.79 -10.48
C LYS A 74 -9.31 14.81 -10.83
N LYS A 75 -9.76 14.11 -11.88
CA LYS A 75 -11.17 14.09 -12.29
C LYS A 75 -12.04 13.33 -11.29
N GLU A 76 -11.47 12.33 -10.63
CA GLU A 76 -12.13 11.49 -9.63
C GLU A 76 -11.84 11.97 -8.19
N ASN A 77 -11.21 13.13 -8.04
CA ASN A 77 -10.77 13.68 -6.75
C ASN A 77 -9.89 12.71 -5.94
N ILE A 78 -9.07 11.90 -6.60
CA ILE A 78 -8.09 11.03 -5.95
C ILE A 78 -6.74 11.75 -5.94
N PRO A 79 -6.11 11.94 -4.77
CA PRO A 79 -4.84 12.64 -4.69
C PRO A 79 -3.71 11.77 -5.25
N LEU A 80 -2.62 12.42 -5.64
CA LEU A 80 -1.41 11.73 -6.10
C LEU A 80 -0.90 10.77 -5.01
N TRP A 81 -0.39 9.62 -5.42
CA TRP A 81 0.32 8.67 -4.55
C TRP A 81 -0.49 8.10 -3.36
N LEU A 82 -1.82 8.16 -3.40
CA LEU A 82 -2.68 7.65 -2.33
C LEU A 82 -2.38 6.18 -2.01
N GLY A 83 -2.42 5.31 -3.02
CA GLY A 83 -2.15 3.88 -2.84
C GLY A 83 -0.69 3.58 -2.47
N TYR A 84 0.25 4.40 -2.96
CA TYR A 84 1.69 4.26 -2.71
C TYR A 84 2.03 4.54 -1.24
N SER A 85 1.66 5.71 -0.73
CA SER A 85 1.92 6.10 0.66
C SER A 85 1.14 5.23 1.65
N TYR A 86 -0.07 4.80 1.26
CA TYR A 86 -0.86 3.85 2.04
C TYR A 86 -0.14 2.50 2.15
N GLY A 87 0.41 1.97 1.05
CA GLY A 87 1.19 0.74 1.03
C GLY A 87 2.40 0.81 1.95
N TYR A 88 3.19 1.88 1.86
CA TYR A 88 4.33 2.12 2.75
C TYR A 88 3.90 2.13 4.22
N SER A 89 2.84 2.88 4.54
CA SER A 89 2.30 2.99 5.90
C SER A 89 1.77 1.66 6.44
N LEU A 90 1.09 0.87 5.61
CA LEU A 90 0.55 -0.44 5.97
C LEU A 90 1.68 -1.43 6.29
N VAL A 91 2.68 -1.53 5.43
CA VAL A 91 3.80 -2.47 5.65
C VAL A 91 4.60 -2.04 6.88
N ASN A 92 4.88 -0.75 7.04
CA ASN A 92 5.55 -0.24 8.24
C ASN A 92 4.74 -0.52 9.52
N PHE A 93 3.41 -0.35 9.47
CA PHE A 93 2.51 -0.73 10.56
C PHE A 93 2.65 -2.21 10.91
N ILE A 94 2.69 -3.11 9.93
CA ILE A 94 2.87 -4.55 10.17
C ILE A 94 4.24 -4.82 10.81
N LYS A 95 5.33 -4.26 10.29
CA LYS A 95 6.68 -4.43 10.84
C LYS A 95 6.72 -4.06 12.32
N ILE A 96 6.21 -2.88 12.67
CA ILE A 96 6.22 -2.38 14.05
C ILE A 96 5.37 -3.25 14.99
N ASN A 97 4.20 -3.73 14.53
CA ASN A 97 3.28 -4.49 15.39
C ASN A 97 3.60 -5.98 15.50
N THR A 98 4.40 -6.53 14.58
CA THR A 98 4.75 -7.96 14.55
C THR A 98 6.22 -8.24 14.85
N LEU A 99 7.06 -7.20 14.81
CA LEU A 99 8.53 -7.30 14.91
C LEU A 99 9.15 -8.20 13.83
N ILE A 100 8.42 -8.42 12.71
CA ILE A 100 8.92 -9.13 11.54
C ILE A 100 9.70 -8.14 10.66
N ASN A 101 10.90 -8.53 10.22
CA ASN A 101 11.73 -7.73 9.33
C ASN A 101 11.22 -7.75 7.87
N ILE A 102 11.75 -6.89 7.02
CA ILE A 102 11.23 -6.78 5.65
C ILE A 102 11.45 -8.07 4.83
N ASP A 103 12.59 -8.73 5.00
CA ASP A 103 12.92 -9.96 4.29
C ASP A 103 11.90 -11.08 4.55
N GLU A 104 11.48 -11.26 5.80
CA GLU A 104 10.45 -12.23 6.16
C GLU A 104 9.04 -11.81 5.70
N LEU A 105 8.75 -10.51 5.64
CA LEU A 105 7.49 -10.01 5.10
C LEU A 105 7.34 -10.27 3.60
N THR A 106 8.42 -10.19 2.82
CA THR A 106 8.38 -10.49 1.36
C THR A 106 7.98 -11.94 1.06
N LYS A 107 8.09 -12.84 2.04
CA LYS A 107 7.72 -14.26 1.91
C LYS A 107 6.25 -14.53 2.25
N LYS A 108 5.51 -13.53 2.73
CA LYS A 108 4.10 -13.67 3.10
C LYS A 108 3.18 -13.58 1.89
N ASP A 109 2.03 -14.24 1.97
CA ASP A 109 1.01 -14.21 0.93
C ASP A 109 0.08 -12.99 1.08
N ARG A 110 -0.77 -12.74 0.08
CA ARG A 110 -1.76 -11.65 0.12
C ARG A 110 -2.69 -11.75 1.33
N ASN A 111 -3.08 -12.95 1.74
CA ASN A 111 -4.03 -13.13 2.84
C ASN A 111 -3.47 -12.62 4.17
N PHE A 112 -2.17 -12.82 4.40
CA PHE A 112 -1.48 -12.23 5.54
C PHE A 112 -1.65 -10.70 5.55
N PHE A 113 -1.32 -10.02 4.43
CA PHE A 113 -1.46 -8.57 4.34
C PHE A 113 -2.91 -8.09 4.41
N ASP A 114 -3.85 -8.80 3.80
CA ASP A 114 -5.28 -8.45 3.83
C ASP A 114 -5.84 -8.46 5.27
N ASN A 115 -5.39 -9.41 6.10
CA ASN A 115 -5.77 -9.45 7.52
C ASN A 115 -5.29 -8.19 8.26
N TYR A 116 -4.04 -7.77 8.05
CA TYR A 116 -3.51 -6.55 8.65
C TYR A 116 -4.10 -5.29 8.03
N ASN A 117 -4.42 -5.28 6.74
CA ASN A 117 -5.10 -4.17 6.07
C ASN A 117 -6.47 -3.90 6.73
N LYS A 118 -7.23 -4.95 7.04
CA LYS A 118 -8.51 -4.82 7.77
C LYS A 118 -8.33 -4.25 9.17
N ILE A 119 -7.24 -4.61 9.88
CA ILE A 119 -6.92 -4.04 11.20
C ILE A 119 -6.52 -2.58 11.06
N PHE A 120 -5.66 -2.27 10.09
CA PHE A 120 -5.17 -0.93 9.85
C PHE A 120 -6.29 0.04 9.47
N LEU A 121 -7.18 -0.36 8.55
CA LEU A 121 -8.40 0.40 8.20
C LEU A 121 -9.27 0.68 9.43
N LYS A 122 -9.46 -0.30 10.33
CA LYS A 122 -10.23 -0.10 11.57
C LYS A 122 -9.59 0.92 12.52
N ILE A 123 -8.27 1.02 12.54
CA ILE A 123 -7.56 2.02 13.34
C ILE A 123 -7.77 3.40 12.73
N LEU A 124 -7.53 3.53 11.42
CA LEU A 124 -7.74 4.78 10.68
C LEU A 124 -9.15 5.33 10.91
N MET A 125 -10.18 4.49 10.77
CA MET A 125 -11.59 4.87 10.98
C MET A 125 -11.95 5.27 12.42
N LYS A 126 -11.14 4.93 13.43
CA LYS A 126 -11.36 5.35 14.83
C LYS A 126 -10.69 6.68 15.15
N ASP A 127 -9.67 7.04 14.38
CA ASP A 127 -8.85 8.23 14.58
C ASP A 127 -9.33 9.44 13.74
N GLY A 128 -10.42 9.30 12.98
CA GLY A 128 -11.05 10.35 12.16
C GLY A 128 -12.47 10.67 12.61
#